data_AF-A0A8S3CZA4-F1
#
_entry.id   AF-A0A8S3CZA4-F1
#
_cell.length_a   1.000
_cell.length_b   1.000
_cell.length_c   1.000
_cell.angle_alpha   90.00
_cell.angle_beta   90.00
_cell.angle_gamma   90.00
#
_symmetry.space_group_name_H-M   'P 1'
#
loop_
_entity.id
_entity.type
_entity.pdbx_description
1 polymer ?
#
loop_
_entity_poly.entity_id
_entity_poly.type
_entity_poly.pdbx_seq_one_letter_code
_entity_poly.pdbx_strand_id
1 'polypeptide(L)'
;IMNEPEPGSHADQYTFSSDYLYPFYKRVIQAITGVRDGLPDCPKHAPTGSNCSYPSLGIHDQQHLFFFEPTAFRNLLDYSPQYSVPFTSYENIVYAPHVYTHVFTIDSILHINESNYPPSFDFAYESALNESIGLQSAILVTEFGCGTDADERLLIPTVESQDKAMMSATIWPWKNNCFQEGCETSWSLYDSGTLNGTYATQNGPERPNRVRILSRVHPRGVIGQLKQYFHNTTTSSFTMTANCFNKTLLLSSNETIVYIPRRLNSSVVNVTGEAKLLRIIQNPDESRLVIINPTCNGQYHLFVGNNTNQILELYQQTLKTKNSNVELKNHQETIESMKKAYELFQLLHIAAVKIGETFASTSSKFANKVNMSIWNFTDSHP
;
A
#
# COMPACT_ATOMS: atom_id res chain seq x y z
N ILE A 1 7.93 -0.02 -11.07
CA ILE A 1 8.71 -0.71 -12.13
C ILE A 1 7.78 -1.62 -12.93
N MET A 2 7.05 -2.52 -12.25
CA MET A 2 6.07 -3.41 -12.88
C MET A 2 4.88 -3.54 -11.93
N ASN A 3 3.67 -3.32 -12.44
CA ASN A 3 2.41 -3.50 -11.73
C ASN A 3 2.07 -4.98 -11.61
N GLU A 4 1.73 -5.43 -10.40
CA GLU A 4 1.23 -6.78 -10.09
C GLU A 4 1.98 -7.90 -10.80
N PRO A 5 3.30 -8.05 -10.59
CA PRO A 5 4.08 -9.08 -11.26
C PRO A 5 3.54 -10.47 -10.95
N GLU A 6 3.18 -11.20 -12.00
CA GLU A 6 2.72 -12.58 -11.91
C GLU A 6 3.90 -13.55 -12.03
N PRO A 7 3.92 -14.63 -11.25
CA PRO A 7 5.00 -15.62 -11.31
C PRO A 7 4.88 -16.57 -12.51
N GLY A 8 3.79 -16.50 -13.27
CA GLY A 8 3.52 -17.40 -14.39
C GLY A 8 3.51 -18.86 -13.94
N SER A 9 4.33 -19.72 -14.58
CA SER A 9 4.44 -21.14 -14.23
C SER A 9 5.35 -21.42 -13.02
N HIS A 10 5.96 -20.40 -12.40
CA HIS A 10 6.80 -20.58 -11.22
C HIS A 10 5.94 -20.58 -9.94
N ALA A 11 5.54 -21.77 -9.48
CA ALA A 11 4.68 -21.88 -8.29
C ALA A 11 5.37 -21.42 -6.99
N ASP A 12 6.68 -21.59 -6.88
CA ASP A 12 7.46 -21.15 -5.73
C ASP A 12 7.75 -19.64 -5.79
N GLN A 13 7.05 -18.88 -4.95
CA GLN A 13 7.17 -17.43 -4.87
C GLN A 13 8.55 -16.98 -4.36
N TYR A 14 9.20 -17.79 -3.54
CA TYR A 14 10.53 -17.49 -3.03
C TYR A 14 11.57 -17.58 -4.14
N THR A 15 11.58 -18.71 -4.87
CA THR A 15 12.47 -18.90 -6.03
C THR A 15 12.15 -17.89 -7.13
N PHE A 16 10.87 -17.65 -7.43
CA PHE A 16 10.49 -16.64 -8.43
C PHE A 16 11.03 -15.25 -8.08
N SER A 17 10.85 -14.81 -6.83
CA SER A 17 11.29 -13.49 -6.42
C SER A 17 12.82 -13.33 -6.44
N SER A 18 13.55 -14.31 -5.91
CA SER A 18 15.01 -14.28 -5.81
C SER A 18 15.74 -14.44 -7.15
N ASP A 19 15.26 -15.33 -8.03
CA ASP A 19 15.96 -15.66 -9.28
C ASP A 19 15.48 -14.83 -10.48
N TYR A 20 14.25 -14.31 -10.44
CA TYR A 20 13.63 -13.66 -11.59
C TYR A 20 13.22 -12.22 -11.30
N LEU A 21 12.35 -12.00 -10.30
CA LEU A 21 11.73 -10.68 -10.08
C LEU A 21 12.73 -9.62 -9.62
N TYR A 22 13.45 -9.86 -8.53
CA TYR A 22 14.42 -8.89 -8.03
C TYR A 22 15.62 -8.71 -8.95
N PRO A 23 16.17 -9.76 -9.60
CA PRO A 23 17.14 -9.58 -10.66
C PRO A 23 16.60 -8.72 -11.82
N PHE A 24 15.34 -8.86 -12.20
CA PHE A 24 14.72 -7.97 -13.19
C PHE A 24 14.69 -6.52 -12.71
N TYR A 25 14.20 -6.24 -11.50
CA TYR A 25 14.20 -4.89 -10.93
C TYR A 25 15.60 -4.29 -10.80
N LYS A 26 16.57 -5.08 -10.34
CA LYS A 26 17.98 -4.70 -10.25
C LYS A 26 18.51 -4.26 -11.61
N ARG A 27 18.26 -5.03 -12.67
CA ARG A 27 18.71 -4.69 -14.02
C ARG A 27 18.10 -3.38 -14.52
N VAL A 28 16.80 -3.14 -14.26
CA VAL A 28 16.14 -1.85 -14.59
C VAL A 28 16.83 -0.69 -13.89
N ILE A 29 17.10 -0.82 -12.58
CA ILE A 29 17.79 0.19 -11.80
C ILE A 29 19.22 0.41 -12.34
N GLN A 30 20.01 -0.64 -12.52
CA GLN A 30 21.38 -0.55 -13.04
C GLN A 30 21.45 0.11 -14.42
N ALA A 31 20.47 -0.16 -15.29
CA ALA A 31 20.36 0.43 -16.62
C ALA A 31 20.15 1.96 -16.54
N ILE A 32 19.24 2.41 -15.68
CA ILE A 32 18.82 3.82 -15.59
C ILE A 32 19.77 4.65 -14.72
N THR A 33 20.19 4.13 -13.57
CA THR A 33 20.96 4.89 -12.57
C THR A 33 22.46 4.76 -12.75
N GLY A 34 22.92 3.70 -13.43
CA GLY A 34 24.34 3.37 -13.54
C GLY A 34 24.94 2.72 -12.29
N VAL A 35 24.14 2.45 -11.24
CA VAL A 35 24.60 1.68 -10.07
C VAL A 35 25.06 0.28 -10.51
N ARG A 36 26.06 -0.26 -9.81
CA ARG A 36 26.69 -1.53 -10.13
C ARG A 36 26.69 -2.57 -9.02
N ASP A 37 26.35 -2.17 -7.80
CA ASP A 37 26.31 -3.09 -6.65
C ASP A 37 27.61 -3.91 -6.49
N GLY A 38 28.76 -3.32 -6.85
CA GLY A 38 30.08 -3.95 -6.81
C GLY A 38 30.43 -4.90 -7.97
N LEU A 39 29.63 -4.96 -9.03
CA LEU A 39 29.82 -5.88 -10.17
C LEU A 39 30.36 -5.17 -11.43
N PRO A 40 31.10 -5.89 -12.31
CA PRO A 40 31.49 -5.36 -13.62
C PRO A 40 30.29 -5.32 -14.59
N ASP A 41 30.37 -4.53 -15.66
CA ASP A 41 29.35 -4.55 -16.72
C ASP A 41 29.26 -5.93 -17.39
N CYS A 42 28.04 -6.39 -17.66
CA CYS A 42 27.82 -7.60 -18.43
C CYS A 42 28.32 -7.43 -19.87
N PRO A 43 28.87 -8.50 -20.49
CA PRO A 43 29.19 -8.48 -21.91
C PRO A 43 27.97 -8.11 -22.75
N LYS A 44 28.15 -7.29 -23.79
CA LYS A 44 27.04 -6.84 -24.67
C LYS A 44 26.24 -8.00 -25.29
N HIS A 45 26.88 -9.16 -25.49
CA HIS A 45 26.24 -10.36 -26.05
C HIS A 45 25.57 -11.26 -25.00
N ALA A 46 25.72 -10.96 -23.70
CA ALA A 46 25.14 -11.71 -22.59
C ALA A 46 24.79 -10.75 -21.43
N PRO A 47 23.83 -9.82 -21.61
CA PRO A 47 23.59 -8.71 -20.68
C PRO A 47 22.88 -9.11 -19.38
N THR A 48 22.58 -10.40 -19.17
CA THR A 48 21.77 -10.90 -18.04
C THR A 48 22.52 -11.89 -17.14
N GLY A 49 23.86 -11.88 -17.18
CA GLY A 49 24.67 -12.73 -16.30
C GLY A 49 24.47 -12.41 -14.81
N SER A 50 24.59 -13.40 -13.94
CA SER A 50 24.44 -13.24 -12.49
C SER A 50 25.67 -12.64 -11.80
N ASN A 51 26.82 -12.64 -12.46
CA ASN A 51 28.10 -12.15 -11.96
C ASN A 51 28.51 -10.78 -12.54
N CYS A 52 27.55 -10.06 -13.12
CA CYS A 52 27.76 -8.77 -13.76
C CYS A 52 26.52 -7.88 -13.63
N SER A 53 26.69 -6.57 -13.83
CA SER A 53 25.62 -5.58 -13.86
C SER A 53 25.12 -5.36 -15.27
N TYR A 54 23.83 -5.09 -15.40
CA TYR A 54 23.25 -4.68 -16.67
C TYR A 54 23.93 -3.40 -17.18
N PRO A 55 24.31 -3.32 -18.48
CA PRO A 55 24.94 -2.13 -19.04
C PRO A 55 24.09 -0.87 -18.83
N SER A 56 24.74 0.25 -18.48
CA SER A 56 24.02 1.53 -18.29
C SER A 56 23.55 2.05 -19.65
N LEU A 57 22.38 2.67 -19.65
CA LEU A 57 21.84 3.42 -20.79
C LEU A 57 22.40 4.84 -20.88
N GLY A 58 23.26 5.26 -19.95
CA GLY A 58 23.84 6.61 -19.90
C GLY A 58 22.92 7.69 -19.32
N ILE A 59 21.79 7.31 -18.73
CA ILE A 59 20.83 8.25 -18.12
C ILE A 59 21.37 8.81 -16.80
N HIS A 60 21.98 7.96 -15.98
CA HIS A 60 22.57 8.30 -14.67
C HIS A 60 21.61 9.03 -13.73
N ASP A 61 20.33 8.64 -13.75
CA ASP A 61 19.34 9.19 -12.82
C ASP A 61 19.55 8.60 -11.43
N GLN A 62 20.10 9.40 -10.52
CA GLN A 62 20.35 9.01 -9.13
C GLN A 62 19.45 9.74 -8.13
N GLN A 63 18.42 10.45 -8.61
CA GLN A 63 17.59 11.31 -7.77
C GLN A 63 16.16 10.80 -7.64
N HIS A 64 15.65 10.07 -8.64
CA HIS A 64 14.28 9.59 -8.60
C HIS A 64 14.12 8.31 -7.76
N LEU A 65 12.94 8.21 -7.16
CA LEU A 65 12.48 7.02 -6.44
C LEU A 65 12.07 5.93 -7.43
N PHE A 66 12.49 4.69 -7.15
CA PHE A 66 12.07 3.50 -7.89
C PHE A 66 11.09 2.68 -7.05
N PHE A 67 9.83 2.69 -7.47
CA PHE A 67 8.78 1.89 -6.87
C PHE A 67 8.84 0.46 -7.42
N PHE A 68 8.84 -0.54 -6.55
CA PHE A 68 8.86 -1.95 -6.94
C PHE A 68 7.83 -2.72 -6.12
N GLU A 69 7.14 -3.66 -6.78
CA GLU A 69 6.00 -4.36 -6.20
C GLU A 69 6.38 -5.79 -5.84
N PRO A 70 5.74 -6.39 -4.83
CA PRO A 70 5.78 -7.83 -4.63
C PRO A 70 4.99 -8.53 -5.72
N THR A 71 5.04 -9.87 -5.76
CA THR A 71 4.12 -10.66 -6.60
C THR A 71 2.67 -10.32 -6.31
N ALA A 72 1.83 -10.34 -7.35
CA ALA A 72 0.38 -10.17 -7.24
C ALA A 72 -0.28 -11.14 -6.23
N PHE A 73 0.38 -12.26 -5.92
CA PHE A 73 0.00 -13.18 -4.83
C PHE A 73 -0.22 -12.50 -3.48
N ARG A 74 0.48 -11.38 -3.20
CA ARG A 74 0.26 -10.61 -1.98
C ARG A 74 -1.19 -10.16 -1.84
N ASN A 75 -1.89 -9.85 -2.93
CA ASN A 75 -3.30 -9.44 -2.91
C ASN A 75 -4.23 -10.49 -2.30
N LEU A 76 -3.85 -11.77 -2.41
CA LEU A 76 -4.62 -12.90 -1.88
C LEU A 76 -4.37 -13.10 -0.38
N LEU A 77 -3.23 -12.61 0.12
CA LEU A 77 -2.68 -13.01 1.41
C LEU A 77 -2.48 -11.86 2.38
N ASP A 78 -2.48 -10.61 1.91
CA ASP A 78 -2.07 -9.44 2.67
C ASP A 78 -0.63 -9.52 3.22
N TYR A 79 0.19 -10.45 2.74
CA TYR A 79 1.63 -10.48 2.97
C TYR A 79 2.34 -11.14 1.78
N SER A 80 3.63 -10.88 1.65
CA SER A 80 4.45 -11.39 0.55
C SER A 80 5.20 -12.65 0.96
N PRO A 81 4.92 -13.84 0.37
CA PRO A 81 5.70 -15.06 0.59
C PRO A 81 7.02 -15.06 -0.21
N GLN A 82 7.67 -13.90 -0.30
CA GLN A 82 8.86 -13.65 -1.12
C GLN A 82 10.11 -13.42 -0.28
N TYR A 83 11.26 -13.31 -0.95
CA TYR A 83 12.53 -13.02 -0.32
C TYR A 83 12.70 -11.53 0.03
N SER A 84 12.41 -11.12 1.27
CA SER A 84 12.53 -9.72 1.71
C SER A 84 13.94 -9.34 2.17
N VAL A 85 14.91 -9.30 1.25
CA VAL A 85 16.27 -8.77 1.51
C VAL A 85 16.67 -7.73 0.46
N PRO A 86 17.60 -6.80 0.77
CA PRO A 86 18.03 -5.80 -0.20
C PRO A 86 18.63 -6.45 -1.45
N PHE A 87 18.14 -6.06 -2.63
CA PHE A 87 18.59 -6.61 -3.92
C PHE A 87 19.50 -5.66 -4.72
N THR A 88 19.65 -4.42 -4.27
CA THR A 88 20.49 -3.37 -4.86
C THR A 88 21.07 -2.46 -3.78
N SER A 89 22.20 -1.81 -4.07
CA SER A 89 22.80 -0.74 -3.29
C SER A 89 22.26 0.65 -3.65
N TYR A 90 21.29 0.75 -4.57
CA TYR A 90 20.63 2.01 -4.87
C TYR A 90 19.64 2.37 -3.75
N GLU A 91 19.85 3.51 -3.09
CA GLU A 91 19.13 3.86 -1.86
C GLU A 91 17.69 4.35 -2.10
N ASN A 92 17.40 4.91 -3.27
CA ASN A 92 16.10 5.53 -3.58
C ASN A 92 15.06 4.50 -4.05
N ILE A 93 14.88 3.40 -3.31
CA ILE A 93 13.88 2.37 -3.60
C ILE A 93 12.68 2.45 -2.67
N VAL A 94 11.50 2.17 -3.20
CA VAL A 94 10.23 2.19 -2.47
C VAL A 94 9.48 0.88 -2.72
N TYR A 95 9.23 0.14 -1.64
CA TYR A 95 8.36 -1.03 -1.69
C TYR A 95 6.91 -0.58 -1.89
N ALA A 96 6.26 -1.14 -2.89
CA ALA A 96 4.98 -0.68 -3.40
C ALA A 96 3.93 -1.80 -3.39
N PRO A 97 3.47 -2.26 -2.22
CA PRO A 97 2.45 -3.29 -2.16
C PRO A 97 1.06 -2.73 -2.46
N HIS A 98 0.17 -3.61 -2.91
CA HIS A 98 -1.27 -3.35 -2.93
C HIS A 98 -1.90 -3.91 -1.65
N VAL A 99 -2.96 -3.25 -1.16
CA VAL A 99 -3.71 -3.67 0.03
C VAL A 99 -5.19 -3.80 -0.32
N TYR A 100 -5.66 -5.05 -0.38
CA TYR A 100 -7.01 -5.42 -0.79
C TYR A 100 -7.68 -6.35 0.23
N THR A 101 -7.43 -6.11 1.52
CA THR A 101 -8.00 -6.84 2.66
C THR A 101 -9.51 -6.99 2.53
N HIS A 102 -10.00 -8.23 2.55
CA HIS A 102 -11.40 -8.62 2.38
C HIS A 102 -12.04 -8.20 1.03
N VAL A 103 -11.20 -7.84 0.05
CA VAL A 103 -11.62 -7.50 -1.31
C VAL A 103 -11.13 -8.58 -2.27
N PHE A 104 -9.81 -8.80 -2.34
CA PHE A 104 -9.18 -9.85 -3.15
C PHE A 104 -8.48 -10.93 -2.32
N THR A 105 -8.51 -10.80 -0.99
CA THR A 105 -7.97 -11.82 -0.11
C THR A 105 -8.73 -13.13 -0.23
N ILE A 106 -8.07 -14.23 0.13
CA ILE A 106 -8.56 -15.58 -0.14
C ILE A 106 -9.94 -15.86 0.48
N ASP A 107 -10.27 -15.25 1.61
CA ASP A 107 -11.59 -15.33 2.24
C ASP A 107 -12.69 -14.72 1.37
N SER A 108 -12.43 -13.58 0.75
CA SER A 108 -13.35 -12.92 -0.17
C SER A 108 -13.56 -13.76 -1.43
N ILE A 109 -12.46 -14.25 -2.02
CA ILE A 109 -12.47 -15.08 -3.23
C ILE A 109 -13.18 -16.42 -3.02
N LEU A 110 -13.02 -17.03 -1.84
CA LEU A 110 -13.67 -18.29 -1.49
C LEU A 110 -15.05 -18.10 -0.83
N HIS A 111 -15.53 -16.86 -0.71
CA HIS A 111 -16.81 -16.51 -0.07
C HIS A 111 -16.98 -17.08 1.35
N ILE A 112 -15.91 -17.00 2.16
CA ILE A 112 -15.90 -17.48 3.54
C ILE A 112 -16.46 -16.40 4.46
N ASN A 113 -17.74 -16.53 4.83
CA ASN A 113 -18.46 -15.53 5.64
C ASN A 113 -17.93 -15.39 7.09
N GLU A 114 -17.25 -16.41 7.61
CA GLU A 114 -16.67 -16.43 8.96
C GLU A 114 -15.16 -16.73 8.89
N SER A 115 -14.43 -15.89 8.17
CA SER A 115 -12.98 -16.00 8.10
C SER A 115 -12.33 -15.18 9.22
N ASN A 116 -11.45 -15.82 9.99
CA ASN A 116 -10.49 -15.13 10.86
C ASN A 116 -9.27 -14.60 10.07
N TYR A 117 -9.33 -14.64 8.74
CA TYR A 117 -8.26 -14.25 7.85
C TYR A 117 -8.75 -13.34 6.72
N PRO A 118 -8.04 -12.22 6.43
CA PRO A 118 -7.01 -11.63 7.28
C PRO A 118 -7.53 -11.33 8.69
N PRO A 119 -6.67 -11.40 9.73
CA PRO A 119 -7.13 -11.25 11.13
C PRO A 119 -7.58 -9.83 11.47
N SER A 120 -7.17 -8.84 10.68
CA SER A 120 -7.60 -7.45 10.76
C SER A 120 -7.14 -6.69 9.51
N PHE A 121 -7.66 -5.49 9.29
CA PHE A 121 -7.13 -4.56 8.29
C PHE A 121 -5.70 -4.10 8.60
N ASP A 122 -5.29 -4.08 9.88
CA ASP A 122 -3.93 -3.70 10.29
C ASP A 122 -2.90 -4.70 9.78
N PHE A 123 -3.26 -5.99 9.68
CA PHE A 123 -2.36 -7.07 9.28
C PHE A 123 -1.65 -6.77 7.95
N ALA A 124 -2.38 -6.26 6.97
CA ALA A 124 -1.83 -5.96 5.64
C ALA A 124 -0.79 -4.83 5.65
N TYR A 125 -0.94 -3.86 6.56
CA TYR A 125 0.00 -2.75 6.70
C TYR A 125 1.19 -3.12 7.58
N GLU A 126 0.97 -3.90 8.64
CA GLU A 126 2.03 -4.41 9.50
C GLU A 126 2.98 -5.36 8.75
N SER A 127 2.43 -6.27 7.94
CA SER A 127 3.23 -7.13 7.06
C SER A 127 4.02 -6.31 6.04
N ALA A 128 3.38 -5.31 5.40
CA ALA A 128 4.02 -4.44 4.43
C ALA A 128 5.21 -3.68 5.03
N LEU A 129 5.06 -3.19 6.28
CA LEU A 129 6.13 -2.50 7.00
C LEU A 129 7.30 -3.44 7.28
N ASN A 130 7.02 -4.65 7.74
CA ASN A 130 8.05 -5.65 8.03
C ASN A 130 8.81 -6.06 6.74
N GLU A 131 8.08 -6.24 5.65
CA GLU A 131 8.63 -6.50 4.32
C GLU A 131 9.54 -5.36 3.87
N SER A 132 9.10 -4.10 3.98
CA SER A 132 9.89 -2.92 3.59
C SER A 132 11.14 -2.75 4.46
N ILE A 133 11.06 -3.04 5.76
CA ILE A 133 12.22 -3.05 6.67
C ILE A 133 13.25 -4.09 6.23
N GLY A 134 12.80 -5.33 5.91
CA GLY A 134 13.68 -6.37 5.40
C GLY A 134 14.37 -5.98 4.10
N LEU A 135 13.64 -5.29 3.22
CA LEU A 135 14.14 -4.77 1.94
C LEU A 135 14.99 -3.50 2.06
N GLN A 136 15.07 -2.89 3.26
CA GLN A 136 15.71 -1.57 3.49
C GLN A 136 15.17 -0.48 2.56
N SER A 137 13.86 -0.48 2.32
CA SER A 137 13.21 0.48 1.44
C SER A 137 12.25 1.39 2.18
N ALA A 138 11.92 2.54 1.58
CA ALA A 138 10.68 3.23 1.93
C ALA A 138 9.46 2.38 1.52
N ILE A 139 8.25 2.83 1.89
CA ILE A 139 7.01 2.15 1.54
C ILE A 139 5.94 3.15 1.06
N LEU A 140 5.20 2.77 0.03
CA LEU A 140 3.98 3.45 -0.44
C LEU A 140 2.98 2.39 -0.88
N VAL A 141 1.77 2.37 -0.33
CA VAL A 141 0.72 1.49 -0.86
C VAL A 141 0.22 2.05 -2.20
N THR A 142 0.56 1.41 -3.30
CA THR A 142 0.26 1.96 -4.63
C THR A 142 -1.17 1.70 -5.08
N GLU A 143 -1.85 0.73 -4.47
CA GLU A 143 -3.27 0.51 -4.69
C GLU A 143 -3.98 0.01 -3.43
N PHE A 144 -5.17 0.56 -3.21
CA PHE A 144 -6.19 0.04 -2.31
C PHE A 144 -7.56 0.50 -2.80
N GLY A 145 -8.62 -0.15 -2.36
CA GLY A 145 -9.98 0.24 -2.69
C GLY A 145 -10.97 -0.90 -2.57
N CYS A 146 -12.24 -0.60 -2.83
CA CYS A 146 -13.34 -1.56 -2.88
C CYS A 146 -14.47 -0.99 -3.75
N GLY A 147 -15.54 -1.76 -3.95
CA GLY A 147 -16.82 -1.24 -4.48
C GLY A 147 -17.45 -0.20 -3.54
N THR A 148 -18.20 0.75 -4.09
CA THR A 148 -18.83 1.85 -3.34
C THR A 148 -19.89 1.41 -2.34
N ASP A 149 -20.50 0.25 -2.55
CA ASP A 149 -21.45 -0.39 -1.63
C ASP A 149 -20.77 -0.92 -0.35
N ALA A 150 -19.45 -1.10 -0.39
CA ALA A 150 -18.66 -1.63 0.70
C ALA A 150 -17.87 -0.57 1.48
N ASP A 151 -18.09 0.72 1.22
CA ASP A 151 -17.34 1.84 1.83
C ASP A 151 -17.24 1.78 3.35
N GLU A 152 -18.38 1.61 4.03
CA GLU A 152 -18.41 1.58 5.50
C GLU A 152 -17.72 0.34 6.07
N ARG A 153 -17.80 -0.79 5.36
CA ARG A 153 -17.30 -2.08 5.83
C ARG A 153 -15.83 -2.31 5.50
N LEU A 154 -15.34 -1.77 4.38
CA LEU A 154 -14.02 -2.05 3.84
C LEU A 154 -13.15 -0.79 3.73
N LEU A 155 -13.67 0.30 3.16
CA LEU A 155 -12.83 1.48 2.90
C LEU A 155 -12.48 2.25 4.17
N ILE A 156 -13.44 2.48 5.08
CA ILE A 156 -13.18 3.15 6.36
C ILE A 156 -12.11 2.43 7.18
N PRO A 157 -12.26 1.13 7.53
CA PRO A 157 -11.23 0.46 8.32
C PRO A 157 -9.88 0.40 7.58
N THR A 158 -9.89 0.31 6.24
CA THR A 158 -8.65 0.40 5.45
C THR A 158 -7.93 1.73 5.66
N VAL A 159 -8.60 2.88 5.54
CA VAL A 159 -7.94 4.20 5.73
C VAL A 159 -7.59 4.49 7.18
N GLU A 160 -8.28 3.89 8.14
CA GLU A 160 -7.93 3.97 9.56
C GLU A 160 -6.66 3.15 9.86
N SER A 161 -6.53 1.94 9.31
CA SER A 161 -5.30 1.14 9.39
C SER A 161 -4.12 1.80 8.67
N GLN A 162 -4.35 2.51 7.56
CA GLN A 162 -3.32 3.34 6.90
C GLN A 162 -2.75 4.39 7.84
N ASP A 163 -3.62 5.11 8.55
CA ASP A 163 -3.20 6.15 9.49
C ASP A 163 -2.44 5.57 10.68
N LYS A 164 -2.92 4.45 11.23
CA LYS A 164 -2.26 3.73 12.32
C LYS A 164 -0.85 3.28 11.92
N ALA A 165 -0.69 2.78 10.70
CA ALA A 165 0.60 2.39 10.14
C ALA A 165 1.44 3.57 9.65
N MET A 166 0.89 4.79 9.65
CA MET A 166 1.47 6.01 9.07
C MET A 166 1.92 5.84 7.61
N MET A 167 1.15 5.09 6.84
CA MET A 167 1.47 4.79 5.43
C MET A 167 0.68 5.68 4.49
N SER A 168 1.39 6.23 3.50
CA SER A 168 0.76 6.87 2.35
C SER A 168 0.21 5.82 1.40
N ALA A 169 -0.85 6.18 0.67
CA ALA A 169 -1.48 5.27 -0.26
C ALA A 169 -2.10 5.99 -1.47
N THR A 170 -2.30 5.26 -2.57
CA THR A 170 -3.03 5.72 -3.75
C THR A 170 -4.31 4.91 -3.94
N ILE A 171 -5.45 5.59 -4.04
CA ILE A 171 -6.76 4.94 -4.21
C ILE A 171 -6.94 4.42 -5.64
N TRP A 172 -7.42 3.18 -5.76
CA TRP A 172 -7.81 2.58 -7.02
C TRP A 172 -9.33 2.55 -7.23
N PRO A 173 -9.84 3.04 -8.38
CA PRO A 173 -9.23 4.00 -9.28
C PRO A 173 -9.72 5.42 -9.01
N TRP A 174 -8.99 6.41 -9.52
CA TRP A 174 -9.49 7.79 -9.57
C TRP A 174 -10.79 7.86 -10.38
N LYS A 175 -10.79 7.27 -11.58
CA LYS A 175 -11.89 7.27 -12.55
C LYS A 175 -12.03 5.88 -13.15
N ASN A 176 -13.26 5.51 -13.51
CA ASN A 176 -13.50 4.30 -14.28
C ASN A 176 -14.41 4.61 -15.47
N ASN A 177 -14.14 3.97 -16.60
CA ASN A 177 -14.98 4.00 -17.79
C ASN A 177 -16.00 2.86 -17.68
N CYS A 178 -17.12 3.13 -17.03
CA CYS A 178 -18.20 2.16 -16.87
C CYS A 178 -19.38 2.58 -17.75
N PHE A 179 -19.75 1.71 -18.70
CA PHE A 179 -20.74 2.00 -19.76
C PHE A 179 -21.92 1.01 -19.75
N GLN A 180 -22.21 0.34 -18.63
CA GLN A 180 -23.26 -0.69 -18.56
C GLN A 180 -24.11 -0.56 -17.28
N GLU A 181 -25.24 -1.26 -17.23
CA GLU A 181 -26.06 -1.38 -16.02
C GLU A 181 -25.24 -2.05 -14.89
N GLY A 182 -25.31 -1.53 -13.66
CA GLY A 182 -24.50 -2.00 -12.52
C GLY A 182 -23.30 -1.13 -12.14
N CYS A 183 -23.09 0.02 -12.80
CA CYS A 183 -22.03 0.98 -12.44
C CYS A 183 -22.25 1.72 -11.10
N GLU A 184 -23.39 1.51 -10.45
CA GLU A 184 -23.71 2.06 -9.11
C GLU A 184 -22.66 1.66 -8.07
N THR A 185 -22.12 0.44 -8.21
CA THR A 185 -21.11 -0.19 -7.33
C THR A 185 -19.68 -0.03 -7.85
N SER A 186 -19.43 0.94 -8.72
CA SER A 186 -18.08 1.19 -9.24
C SER A 186 -17.08 1.51 -8.12
N TRP A 187 -15.80 1.28 -8.37
CA TRP A 187 -14.75 1.53 -7.38
C TRP A 187 -14.28 2.98 -7.34
N SER A 188 -14.65 3.75 -8.36
CA SER A 188 -14.09 5.07 -8.65
C SER A 188 -14.55 6.16 -7.69
N LEU A 189 -13.70 7.16 -7.48
CA LEU A 189 -14.08 8.37 -6.75
C LEU A 189 -15.21 9.14 -7.44
N TYR A 190 -15.17 9.18 -8.77
CA TYR A 190 -16.19 9.83 -9.59
C TYR A 190 -17.26 8.82 -9.98
N ASP A 191 -18.50 9.29 -10.00
CA ASP A 191 -19.59 8.55 -10.60
C ASP A 191 -19.35 8.41 -12.11
N SER A 192 -19.53 7.20 -12.62
CA SER A 192 -19.51 6.91 -14.05
C SER A 192 -20.90 6.98 -14.69
N GLY A 193 -21.91 7.35 -13.89
CA GLY A 193 -23.33 7.15 -14.14
C GLY A 193 -23.88 7.66 -15.47
N THR A 194 -24.95 6.99 -15.88
CA THR A 194 -25.89 7.40 -16.90
C THR A 194 -26.92 8.35 -16.29
N LEU A 195 -26.64 9.65 -16.24
CA LEU A 195 -27.68 10.63 -15.91
C LEU A 195 -28.77 10.55 -16.99
N ASN A 196 -29.98 10.10 -16.62
CA ASN A 196 -31.14 9.94 -17.50
C ASN A 196 -30.94 9.01 -18.71
N GLY A 197 -30.19 7.91 -18.55
CA GLY A 197 -29.95 6.96 -19.65
C GLY A 197 -28.96 7.44 -20.71
N THR A 198 -28.40 8.65 -20.55
CA THR A 198 -27.28 9.16 -21.32
C THR A 198 -26.00 9.03 -20.52
N TYR A 199 -25.00 8.34 -21.07
CA TYR A 199 -23.68 8.19 -20.47
C TYR A 199 -23.10 9.57 -20.15
N ALA A 200 -22.64 9.77 -18.91
CA ALA A 200 -21.89 10.98 -18.57
C ALA A 200 -20.71 11.10 -19.54
N THR A 201 -20.65 12.22 -20.25
CA THR A 201 -19.56 12.56 -21.17
C THR A 201 -18.30 12.85 -20.34
N GLN A 202 -17.63 11.78 -19.89
CA GLN A 202 -16.42 11.77 -19.06
C GLN A 202 -16.56 12.43 -17.67
N ASN A 203 -16.46 11.60 -16.63
CA ASN A 203 -16.42 11.98 -15.21
C ASN A 203 -17.75 12.60 -14.75
N GLY A 204 -18.66 11.77 -14.23
CA GLY A 204 -19.78 12.25 -13.43
C GLY A 204 -19.29 12.94 -12.14
N PRO A 205 -20.20 13.37 -11.25
CA PRO A 205 -19.84 14.07 -10.02
C PRO A 205 -18.98 13.20 -9.09
N GLU A 206 -18.23 13.84 -8.19
CA GLU A 206 -17.57 13.13 -7.08
C GLU A 206 -18.62 12.41 -6.23
N ARG A 207 -18.35 11.16 -5.85
CA ARG A 207 -19.22 10.40 -4.97
C ARG A 207 -19.10 10.95 -3.54
N PRO A 208 -20.17 11.50 -2.94
CA PRO A 208 -20.06 12.20 -1.65
C PRO A 208 -19.49 11.35 -0.51
N ASN A 209 -19.80 10.05 -0.47
CA ASN A 209 -19.28 9.16 0.56
C ASN A 209 -17.77 8.92 0.42
N ARG A 210 -17.27 8.74 -0.81
CA ARG A 210 -15.84 8.61 -1.08
C ARG A 210 -15.09 9.90 -0.76
N VAL A 211 -15.65 11.06 -1.07
CA VAL A 211 -15.09 12.36 -0.64
C VAL A 211 -15.03 12.45 0.88
N ARG A 212 -16.10 12.05 1.59
CA ARG A 212 -16.13 12.02 3.06
C ARG A 212 -15.01 11.15 3.64
N ILE A 213 -14.76 9.99 3.07
CA ILE A 213 -13.79 9.01 3.58
C ILE A 213 -12.35 9.37 3.19
N LEU A 214 -12.11 9.79 1.94
CA LEU A 214 -10.76 9.96 1.38
C LEU A 214 -10.22 11.38 1.51
N SER A 215 -11.08 12.41 1.61
CA SER A 215 -10.62 13.78 1.87
C SER A 215 -10.35 13.97 3.36
N ARG A 216 -9.15 13.56 3.80
CA ARG A 216 -8.75 13.50 5.21
C ARG A 216 -7.76 14.60 5.56
N VAL A 217 -7.78 15.03 6.83
CA VAL A 217 -6.69 15.84 7.39
C VAL A 217 -5.45 14.96 7.48
N HIS A 218 -4.31 15.42 6.96
CA HIS A 218 -3.06 14.63 6.98
C HIS A 218 -1.82 15.53 6.95
N PRO A 219 -0.70 15.09 7.58
CA PRO A 219 0.57 15.78 7.45
C PRO A 219 1.14 15.66 6.03
N ARG A 220 1.52 16.78 5.42
CA ARG A 220 2.23 16.81 4.13
C ARG A 220 3.75 16.89 4.28
N GLY A 221 4.21 17.43 5.40
CA GLY A 221 5.62 17.49 5.77
C GLY A 221 5.74 17.72 7.28
N VAL A 222 6.66 17.02 7.93
CA VAL A 222 6.84 17.05 9.39
C VAL A 222 8.30 17.33 9.69
N ILE A 223 8.56 18.34 10.52
CA ILE A 223 9.90 18.61 11.06
C ILE A 223 10.14 17.70 12.26
N GLY A 224 11.20 16.89 12.17
CA GLY A 224 11.52 15.87 13.15
C GLY A 224 10.87 14.53 12.81
N GLN A 225 10.55 13.74 13.83
CA GLN A 225 9.98 12.41 13.67
C GLN A 225 8.49 12.42 13.97
N LEU A 226 7.67 12.09 12.95
CA LEU A 226 6.26 11.78 13.14
C LEU A 226 6.13 10.51 13.99
N LYS A 227 5.31 10.56 15.04
CA LYS A 227 5.11 9.43 15.96
C LYS A 227 3.80 8.72 15.74
N GLN A 228 2.75 9.49 15.49
CA GLN A 228 1.41 9.00 15.18
C GLN A 228 0.58 10.14 14.61
N TYR A 229 -0.39 9.79 13.79
CA TYR A 229 -1.53 10.65 13.49
C TYR A 229 -2.76 9.79 13.25
N PHE A 230 -3.93 10.39 13.35
CA PHE A 230 -5.20 9.71 13.11
C PHE A 230 -6.24 10.72 12.65
N HIS A 231 -6.92 10.42 11.55
CA HIS A 231 -8.12 11.12 11.12
C HIS A 231 -9.36 10.26 11.32
N ASN A 232 -10.28 10.69 12.18
CA ASN A 232 -11.53 10.00 12.39
C ASN A 232 -12.55 10.43 11.33
N THR A 233 -12.86 9.56 10.38
CA THR A 233 -13.75 9.86 9.23
C THR A 233 -15.20 10.15 9.64
N THR A 234 -15.65 9.60 10.77
CA THR A 234 -17.01 9.80 11.32
C THR A 234 -17.18 11.17 11.95
N THR A 235 -16.26 11.56 12.83
CA THR A 235 -16.33 12.82 13.59
C THR A 235 -15.59 13.97 12.91
N SER A 236 -14.84 13.67 11.84
CA SER A 236 -13.95 14.60 11.13
C SER A 236 -12.89 15.26 12.02
N SER A 237 -12.51 14.58 13.11
CA SER A 237 -11.43 15.01 13.99
C SER A 237 -10.08 14.49 13.52
N PHE A 238 -9.03 15.18 13.92
CA PHE A 238 -7.66 14.76 13.65
C PHE A 238 -6.74 15.05 14.83
N THR A 239 -5.83 14.12 15.06
CA THR A 239 -4.73 14.26 16.02
C THR A 239 -3.42 13.90 15.36
N MET A 240 -2.35 14.60 15.73
CA MET A 240 -0.99 14.29 15.32
C MET A 240 -0.04 14.53 16.48
N THR A 241 0.95 13.66 16.62
CA THR A 241 2.06 13.80 17.55
C THR A 241 3.38 13.61 16.82
N ALA A 242 4.32 14.51 17.05
CA ALA A 242 5.66 14.44 16.49
C ALA A 242 6.70 14.94 17.50
N ASN A 243 7.93 14.50 17.33
CA ASN A 243 9.05 14.90 18.17
C ASN A 243 10.10 15.60 17.30
N CYS A 244 10.57 16.76 17.75
CA CYS A 244 11.75 17.39 17.17
C CYS A 244 12.72 17.73 18.29
N PHE A 245 13.94 17.19 18.23
CA PHE A 245 15.01 17.42 19.21
C PHE A 245 16.23 18.15 18.64
N ASN A 246 16.29 18.28 17.31
CA ASN A 246 17.35 19.03 16.65
C ASN A 246 16.83 19.57 15.33
N LYS A 247 17.09 20.85 15.05
CA LYS A 247 16.89 21.41 13.72
C LYS A 247 18.08 20.96 12.88
N THR A 248 17.96 19.81 12.22
CA THR A 248 18.93 19.47 11.19
C THR A 248 18.86 20.51 10.08
N LEU A 249 20.03 20.97 9.63
CA LEU A 249 20.23 21.93 8.54
C LEU A 249 19.62 21.50 7.18
N LEU A 250 19.08 20.28 7.08
CA LEU A 250 18.59 19.67 5.85
C LEU A 250 17.17 20.11 5.46
N LEU A 251 16.43 20.78 6.33
CA LEU A 251 15.06 21.23 6.03
C LEU A 251 15.09 22.72 5.67
N SER A 252 15.01 23.00 4.36
CA SER A 252 14.97 24.37 3.83
C SER A 252 13.76 25.17 4.30
N SER A 253 12.67 24.49 4.68
CA SER A 253 11.55 25.07 5.45
C SER A 253 11.54 24.50 6.86
N ASN A 254 11.68 25.35 7.88
CA ASN A 254 11.53 24.99 9.30
C ASN A 254 10.03 24.82 9.70
N GLU A 255 9.22 24.26 8.81
CA GLU A 255 7.76 24.27 8.92
C GLU A 255 7.19 22.86 8.76
N THR A 256 6.38 22.44 9.74
CA THR A 256 5.49 21.30 9.61
C THR A 256 4.22 21.78 8.91
N ILE A 257 3.79 21.06 7.89
CA ILE A 257 2.65 21.41 7.03
C ILE A 257 1.59 20.32 7.16
N VAL A 258 0.37 20.71 7.51
CA VAL A 258 -0.79 19.80 7.60
C VAL A 258 -1.90 20.30 6.70
N TYR A 259 -2.43 19.42 5.86
CA TYR A 259 -3.54 19.71 4.97
C TYR A 259 -4.87 19.50 5.68
N ILE A 260 -5.81 20.43 5.52
CA ILE A 260 -7.21 20.30 5.93
C ILE A 260 -8.10 20.41 4.68
N PRO A 261 -8.95 19.42 4.39
CA PRO A 261 -9.81 19.42 3.22
C PRO A 261 -10.89 20.50 3.29
N ARG A 262 -11.37 20.98 2.12
CA ARG A 262 -12.40 22.04 1.99
C ARG A 262 -13.67 21.79 2.80
N ARG A 263 -14.09 20.54 2.94
CA ARG A 263 -15.27 20.14 3.72
C ARG A 263 -15.17 20.47 5.22
N LEU A 264 -13.95 20.75 5.71
CA LEU A 264 -13.65 21.12 7.09
C LEU A 264 -13.11 22.55 7.18
N ASN A 265 -13.55 23.46 6.29
CA ASN A 265 -13.09 24.85 6.25
C ASN A 265 -13.31 25.61 7.58
N SER A 266 -14.33 25.26 8.36
CA SER A 266 -14.67 25.87 9.65
C SER A 266 -14.06 25.17 10.87
N SER A 267 -13.23 24.13 10.68
CA SER A 267 -12.67 23.40 11.83
C SER A 267 -11.64 24.23 12.60
N VAL A 268 -11.67 24.07 13.92
CA VAL A 268 -10.77 24.66 14.91
C VAL A 268 -9.45 23.90 14.89
N VAL A 269 -8.34 24.64 14.92
CA VAL A 269 -6.97 24.12 14.94
C VAL A 269 -6.33 24.50 16.27
N ASN A 270 -5.73 23.54 16.96
CA ASN A 270 -4.98 23.79 18.19
C ASN A 270 -3.62 23.09 18.13
N VAL A 271 -2.56 23.82 18.50
CA VAL A 271 -1.18 23.30 18.55
C VAL A 271 -0.66 23.44 19.98
N THR A 272 -0.10 22.36 20.53
CA THR A 272 0.45 22.34 21.89
C THR A 272 1.83 21.69 21.94
N GLY A 273 2.53 21.86 23.06
CA GLY A 273 3.89 21.34 23.26
C GLY A 273 4.96 22.23 22.64
N GLU A 274 6.03 21.62 22.13
CA GLU A 274 7.22 22.28 21.59
C GLU A 274 7.04 22.77 20.15
N ALA A 275 5.90 23.40 19.87
CA ALA A 275 5.60 24.05 18.60
C ALA A 275 4.58 25.18 18.74
N LYS A 276 4.56 26.08 17.76
CA LYS A 276 3.55 27.14 17.65
C LYS A 276 2.86 27.08 16.30
N LEU A 277 1.55 27.33 16.28
CA LEU A 277 0.83 27.64 15.05
C LEU A 277 1.39 28.95 14.48
N LEU A 278 1.92 28.90 13.26
CA LEU A 278 2.49 30.08 12.60
C LEU A 278 1.42 30.80 11.78
N ARG A 279 0.73 30.06 10.91
CA ARG A 279 -0.35 30.59 10.05
C ARG A 279 -1.21 29.46 9.50
N ILE A 280 -2.40 29.82 9.03
CA ILE A 280 -3.27 28.95 8.23
C ILE A 280 -3.44 29.63 6.87
N ILE A 281 -3.08 28.94 5.80
CA ILE A 281 -3.23 29.42 4.43
C ILE A 281 -4.51 28.79 3.86
N GLN A 282 -5.46 29.61 3.42
CA GLN A 282 -6.62 29.13 2.69
C GLN A 282 -6.29 29.09 1.20
N ASN A 283 -6.52 27.93 0.57
CA ASN A 283 -6.34 27.73 -0.86
C ASN A 283 -7.59 28.18 -1.63
N PRO A 284 -7.47 28.39 -2.96
CA PRO A 284 -8.61 28.78 -3.81
C PRO A 284 -9.78 27.77 -3.80
N ASP A 285 -9.52 26.50 -3.51
CA ASP A 285 -10.52 25.43 -3.41
C ASP A 285 -11.16 25.32 -2.00
N GLU A 286 -10.90 26.30 -1.14
CA GLU A 286 -11.29 26.36 0.28
C GLU A 286 -10.63 25.32 1.20
N SER A 287 -9.72 24.49 0.70
CA SER A 287 -8.84 23.71 1.57
C SER A 287 -7.88 24.63 2.33
N ARG A 288 -7.26 24.11 3.40
CA ARG A 288 -6.35 24.90 4.24
C ARG A 288 -5.03 24.16 4.45
N LEU A 289 -3.94 24.92 4.51
CA LEU A 289 -2.62 24.45 4.95
C LEU A 289 -2.32 25.07 6.32
N VAL A 290 -2.20 24.22 7.33
CA VAL A 290 -1.77 24.60 8.67
C VAL A 290 -0.25 24.57 8.70
N ILE A 291 0.37 25.72 8.97
CA ILE A 291 1.81 25.89 9.05
C ILE A 291 2.21 25.97 10.52
N ILE A 292 3.04 25.04 10.96
CA ILE A 292 3.48 24.89 12.35
C ILE A 292 4.99 25.07 12.39
N ASN A 293 5.49 25.83 13.38
CA ASN A 293 6.91 26.02 13.62
C ASN A 293 7.32 25.32 14.93
N PRO A 294 7.93 24.14 14.86
CA PRO A 294 8.48 23.48 16.05
C PRO A 294 9.69 24.24 16.62
N THR A 295 9.76 24.34 17.94
CA THR A 295 10.94 24.86 18.65
C THR A 295 12.11 23.87 18.56
N CYS A 296 11.80 22.59 18.31
CA CYS A 296 12.74 21.47 18.25
C CYS A 296 13.46 21.16 19.56
N ASN A 297 12.76 21.36 20.68
CA ASN A 297 13.22 20.99 22.02
C ASN A 297 12.42 19.82 22.62
N GLY A 298 11.57 19.15 21.84
CA GLY A 298 10.74 18.06 22.34
C GLY A 298 9.54 17.70 21.46
N GLN A 299 8.52 17.17 22.13
CA GLN A 299 7.28 16.70 21.51
C GLN A 299 6.30 17.84 21.29
N TYR A 300 5.56 17.80 20.19
CA TYR A 300 4.46 18.70 19.90
C TYR A 300 3.26 17.94 19.33
N HIS A 301 2.09 18.54 19.50
CA HIS A 301 0.81 17.97 19.11
C HIS A 301 0.00 18.95 18.28
N LEU A 302 -0.79 18.42 17.36
CA LEU A 302 -1.80 19.14 16.60
C LEU A 302 -3.14 18.45 16.76
N PHE A 303 -4.17 19.26 16.98
CA PHE A 303 -5.56 18.84 17.07
C PHE A 303 -6.39 19.63 16.06
N VAL A 304 -7.27 18.95 15.33
CA VAL A 304 -8.28 19.56 14.48
C VAL A 304 -9.65 18.98 14.83
N GLY A 305 -10.65 19.84 14.99
CA GLY A 305 -12.00 19.44 15.37
C GLY A 305 -13.04 20.51 15.01
N ASN A 306 -14.31 20.14 15.01
CA ASN A 306 -15.42 21.00 14.60
C ASN A 306 -15.70 22.12 15.62
N ASN A 307 -15.29 21.96 16.87
CA ASN A 307 -15.45 22.95 17.93
C ASN A 307 -14.41 22.76 19.04
N THR A 308 -14.33 23.73 19.96
CA THR A 308 -13.39 23.73 21.08
C THR A 308 -13.58 22.58 22.07
N ASN A 309 -14.82 22.12 22.29
CA ASN A 309 -15.09 21.00 23.19
C ASN A 309 -14.50 19.71 22.64
N GLN A 310 -14.65 19.45 21.34
CA GLN A 310 -14.04 18.29 20.69
C GLN A 310 -12.51 18.33 20.79
N ILE A 311 -11.89 19.51 20.63
CA ILE A 311 -10.44 19.67 20.84
C ILE A 311 -10.03 19.33 22.28
N LEU A 312 -10.81 19.76 23.26
CA LEU A 312 -10.55 19.48 24.67
C LEU A 312 -10.65 17.97 24.97
N GLU A 313 -11.64 17.29 24.40
CA GLU A 313 -11.79 15.83 24.51
C GLU A 313 -10.58 15.09 23.91
N LEU A 314 -10.15 15.45 22.70
CA LEU A 314 -8.98 14.86 22.04
C LEU A 314 -7.69 15.08 22.84
N TYR A 315 -7.52 16.27 23.40
CA TYR A 315 -6.39 16.59 24.27
C TYR A 315 -6.39 15.72 25.53
N GLN A 316 -7.53 15.57 26.20
CA GLN A 316 -7.67 14.72 27.38
C GLN A 316 -7.41 13.24 27.07
N GLN A 317 -7.87 12.74 25.92
CA GLN A 317 -7.57 11.38 25.47
C GLN A 317 -6.06 11.16 25.29
N THR A 318 -5.38 12.10 24.62
CA THR A 318 -3.92 12.04 24.40
C THR A 318 -3.14 11.99 25.72
N LEU A 319 -3.56 12.76 26.73
CA LEU A 319 -2.95 12.72 28.06
C LEU A 319 -3.17 11.39 28.79
N LYS A 320 -4.33 10.75 28.61
CA LYS A 320 -4.63 9.45 29.24
C LYS A 320 -3.76 8.33 28.66
N THR A 321 -3.56 8.30 27.34
CA THR A 321 -2.75 7.27 26.67
C THR A 321 -1.29 7.30 27.11
N LYS A 322 -0.77 8.48 27.50
CA LYS A 322 0.60 8.63 28.03
C LYS A 322 0.83 7.92 29.37
N ASN A 323 -0.23 7.58 30.10
CA ASN A 323 -0.16 6.97 31.43
C ASN A 323 -0.43 5.46 31.44
N SER A 324 -0.66 4.82 30.29
CA SER A 324 -1.01 3.41 30.20
C SER A 324 0.12 2.56 29.58
N ASN A 325 0.78 1.73 30.39
CA ASN A 325 1.74 0.68 30.00
C ASN A 325 1.06 -0.50 29.24
N VAL A 326 0.23 -0.23 28.24
CA VAL A 326 -0.60 -1.24 27.55
C VAL A 326 0.10 -1.82 26.31
N GLU A 327 1.18 -1.21 25.83
CA GLU A 327 1.86 -1.60 24.57
C GLU A 327 2.49 -3.00 24.57
N LEU A 328 2.95 -3.52 25.71
CA LEU A 328 3.66 -4.81 25.74
C LEU A 328 2.75 -6.03 25.59
N LYS A 329 1.48 -5.93 25.95
CA LYS A 329 0.55 -7.07 25.92
C LYS A 329 0.02 -7.35 24.52
N ASN A 330 -0.25 -6.30 23.76
CA ASN A 330 -0.74 -6.42 22.38
C ASN A 330 0.33 -6.99 21.44
N HIS A 331 1.61 -6.71 21.66
CA HIS A 331 2.67 -7.16 20.75
C HIS A 331 2.86 -8.69 20.76
N GLN A 332 2.71 -9.35 21.92
CA GLN A 332 2.78 -10.81 22.02
C GLN A 332 1.58 -11.51 21.39
N GLU A 333 0.38 -10.92 21.52
CA GLU A 333 -0.83 -11.45 20.88
C GLU A 333 -0.75 -11.34 19.34
N THR A 334 -0.19 -10.24 18.82
CA THR A 334 0.06 -10.08 17.37
C THR A 334 1.05 -11.13 16.85
N ILE A 335 2.18 -11.35 17.53
CA ILE A 335 3.19 -12.35 17.11
C ILE A 335 2.57 -13.76 17.03
N GLU A 336 1.75 -14.13 18.02
CA GLU A 336 1.12 -15.45 18.05
C GLU A 336 0.04 -15.62 16.96
N SER A 337 -0.69 -14.54 16.64
CA SER A 337 -1.63 -14.51 15.51
C SER A 337 -0.90 -14.67 14.16
N MET A 338 0.23 -13.97 13.97
CA MET A 338 1.04 -14.09 12.75
C MET A 338 1.60 -15.50 12.54
N LYS A 339 2.03 -16.18 13.61
CA LYS A 339 2.49 -17.59 13.51
C LYS A 339 1.37 -18.52 13.05
N LYS A 340 0.17 -18.39 13.62
CA LYS A 340 -0.99 -19.21 13.20
C LYS A 340 -1.40 -18.94 11.76
N ALA A 341 -1.38 -17.68 11.33
CA ALA A 341 -1.64 -17.32 9.93
C ALA A 341 -0.58 -17.94 8.99
N TYR A 342 0.69 -17.93 9.38
CA TYR A 342 1.77 -18.56 8.62
C TYR A 342 1.60 -20.08 8.51
N GLU A 343 1.24 -20.77 9.61
CA GLU A 343 0.95 -22.22 9.58
C GLU A 343 -0.25 -22.56 8.68
N LEU A 344 -1.33 -21.78 8.77
CA LEU A 344 -2.50 -21.96 7.90
C LEU A 344 -2.15 -21.73 6.43
N PHE A 345 -1.31 -20.74 6.15
CA PHE A 345 -0.82 -20.50 4.80
C PHE A 345 0.05 -21.64 4.29
N GLN A 346 0.95 -22.21 5.10
CA GLN A 346 1.72 -23.37 4.68
C GLN A 346 0.81 -24.53 4.28
N LEU A 347 -0.28 -24.76 5.02
CA LEU A 347 -1.28 -25.76 4.68
C LEU A 347 -2.03 -25.43 3.38
N LEU A 348 -2.45 -24.18 3.21
CA LEU A 348 -3.10 -23.70 1.97
C LEU A 348 -2.17 -23.79 0.77
N HIS A 349 -0.90 -23.44 0.92
CA HIS A 349 0.12 -23.56 -0.10
C HIS A 349 0.35 -25.03 -0.47
N ILE A 350 0.50 -25.92 0.51
CA ILE A 350 0.62 -27.37 0.27
C ILE A 350 -0.63 -27.89 -0.46
N ALA A 351 -1.82 -27.44 -0.07
CA ALA A 351 -3.07 -27.82 -0.73
C ALA A 351 -3.12 -27.30 -2.17
N ALA A 352 -2.77 -26.03 -2.40
CA ALA A 352 -2.73 -25.41 -3.72
C ALA A 352 -1.70 -26.08 -4.64
N VAL A 353 -0.51 -26.41 -4.13
CA VAL A 353 0.52 -27.17 -4.85
C VAL A 353 -0.01 -28.55 -5.22
N LYS A 354 -0.62 -29.30 -4.29
CA LYS A 354 -1.23 -30.61 -4.60
C LYS A 354 -2.36 -30.52 -5.63
N ILE A 355 -3.19 -29.48 -5.56
CA ILE A 355 -4.23 -29.22 -6.56
C ILE A 355 -3.57 -28.95 -7.92
N GLY A 356 -2.55 -28.10 -7.97
CA GLY A 356 -1.76 -27.82 -9.17
C GLY A 356 -1.10 -29.07 -9.76
N GLU A 357 -0.46 -29.90 -8.94
CA GLU A 357 0.11 -31.19 -9.36
C GLU A 357 -0.95 -32.16 -9.89
N THR A 358 -2.12 -32.18 -9.26
CA THR A 358 -3.25 -33.00 -9.71
C THR A 358 -3.74 -32.53 -11.07
N PHE A 359 -3.92 -31.22 -11.28
CA PHE A 359 -4.26 -30.65 -12.57
C PHE A 359 -3.17 -30.93 -13.61
N ALA A 360 -1.90 -30.69 -13.31
CA ALA A 360 -0.78 -30.95 -14.21
C ALA A 360 -0.70 -32.43 -14.63
N SER A 361 -0.85 -33.36 -13.69
CA SER A 361 -0.88 -34.80 -13.96
C SER A 361 -2.07 -35.18 -14.84
N THR A 362 -3.24 -34.56 -14.64
CA THR A 362 -4.45 -34.82 -15.42
C THR A 362 -4.33 -34.24 -16.83
N SER A 363 -3.76 -33.04 -16.97
CA SER A 363 -3.43 -32.40 -18.24
C SER A 363 -2.40 -33.22 -19.04
N SER A 364 -1.36 -33.76 -18.39
CA SER A 364 -0.39 -34.65 -19.07
C SER A 364 -1.02 -35.96 -19.53
N LYS A 365 -1.96 -36.53 -18.75
CA LYS A 365 -2.72 -37.73 -19.13
C LYS A 365 -3.68 -37.45 -20.30
N PHE A 366 -4.28 -36.26 -20.32
CA PHE A 366 -5.12 -35.80 -21.42
C PHE A 366 -4.29 -35.59 -22.69
N ALA A 367 -3.17 -34.88 -22.62
CA ALA A 367 -2.25 -34.68 -23.75
C ALA A 367 -1.71 -36.01 -24.32
N ASN A 368 -1.37 -36.98 -23.47
CA ASN A 368 -0.93 -38.31 -23.90
C ASN A 368 -2.06 -39.12 -24.56
N LYS A 369 -3.31 -39.00 -24.08
CA LYS A 369 -4.48 -39.60 -24.75
C LYS A 369 -4.74 -38.96 -26.11
N VAL A 370 -4.61 -37.65 -26.24
CA VAL A 370 -4.81 -36.93 -27.50
C VAL A 370 -3.71 -37.27 -28.52
N ASN A 371 -2.46 -37.42 -28.09
CA ASN A 371 -1.37 -37.89 -28.96
C ASN A 371 -1.54 -39.35 -29.43
N MET A 372 -2.16 -40.23 -28.62
CA MET A 372 -2.49 -41.59 -29.07
C MET A 372 -3.63 -41.62 -30.11
N SER A 373 -4.55 -40.66 -30.09
CA SER A 373 -5.61 -40.57 -31.11
C SER A 373 -5.15 -39.99 -32.46
N ILE A 374 -4.09 -39.15 -32.46
CA ILE A 374 -3.58 -38.52 -33.69
C ILE A 374 -2.69 -39.49 -34.50
N TRP A 375 -2.09 -40.50 -33.87
CA TRP A 375 -1.28 -41.52 -34.55
C TRP A 375 -2.06 -42.73 -35.12
N ASN A 376 -3.36 -42.84 -34.84
CA ASN A 376 -4.21 -43.92 -35.40
C ASN A 376 -4.98 -43.52 -36.67
N PHE A 377 -4.69 -42.35 -37.26
CA PHE A 377 -5.41 -41.84 -38.44
C PHE A 377 -4.61 -41.85 -39.75
N THR A 378 -3.42 -42.48 -39.80
CA THR A 378 -2.59 -42.52 -41.02
C THR A 378 -2.48 -43.88 -41.71
N ASP A 379 -3.10 -44.96 -41.22
CA ASP A 379 -3.05 -46.27 -41.88
C ASP A 379 -4.43 -46.76 -42.34
N SER A 380 -4.98 -46.12 -43.38
CA SER A 380 -5.87 -46.79 -44.33
C SER A 380 -6.09 -45.94 -45.60
N HIS A 381 -5.33 -46.24 -46.64
CA HIS A 381 -5.68 -45.98 -48.04
C HIS A 381 -5.61 -47.30 -48.82
N PRO A 382 -6.66 -47.69 -49.55
CA PRO A 382 -6.55 -48.17 -50.92
C PRO A 382 -6.47 -46.99 -51.90
#